data_AF-A0A0H5ARM2-F1
#
_entry.id   AF-A0A0H5ARM2-F1
#
_cell.length_a   1.000
_cell.length_b   1.000
_cell.length_c   1.000
_cell.angle_alpha   90.00
_cell.angle_beta   90.00
_cell.angle_gamma   90.00
#
_symmetry.space_group_name_H-M   'P 1'
#
loop_
_entity.id
_entity.type
_entity.pdbx_description
1 polymer ?
#
loop_
_entity_poly.entity_id
_entity_poly.type
_entity_poly.pdbx_seq_one_letter_code
_entity_poly.pdbx_strand_id
1 'polypeptide(L)'
;MKKYTKNELKAQIVDLSIAHHRAGLAVARRRHELNEEYSRYFRVHGDPEPNYRGIRWDDPRYDGVIQYTNDAYAALKKAKQTRYSAKRRLDTAVRRLMILTGVSFAVPAAPAVKRPALALVRRSTACGETLQ
;
A
#
# COMPACT_ATOMS: atom_id res chain seq x y z
N MET A 1 -5.37 12.65 -31.45
CA MET A 1 -4.65 11.87 -30.40
C MET A 1 -3.17 11.85 -30.73
N LYS A 2 -2.29 12.21 -29.78
CA LYS A 2 -0.83 12.12 -29.99
C LYS A 2 -0.46 10.64 -30.17
N LYS A 3 0.16 10.28 -31.30
CA LYS A 3 0.66 8.92 -31.54
C LYS A 3 2.00 8.79 -30.82
N TYR A 4 2.04 7.97 -29.77
CA TYR A 4 3.28 7.69 -29.06
C TYR A 4 4.00 6.51 -29.72
N THR A 5 5.32 6.57 -29.77
CA THR A 5 6.13 5.43 -30.20
C THR A 5 6.25 4.38 -29.09
N LYS A 6 6.62 3.14 -29.46
CA LYS A 6 6.85 2.06 -28.49
C LYS A 6 7.90 2.43 -27.43
N ASN A 7 8.98 3.11 -27.84
CA ASN A 7 10.07 3.51 -26.95
C ASN A 7 9.65 4.63 -26.00
N GLU A 8 8.86 5.59 -26.48
CA GLU A 8 8.29 6.65 -25.63
C GLU A 8 7.35 6.08 -24.57
N LEU A 9 6.50 5.10 -24.93
CA LEU A 9 5.61 4.45 -23.96
C LEU A 9 6.40 3.66 -22.91
N LYS A 10 7.48 2.97 -23.30
CA LYS A 10 8.37 2.30 -22.35
C LYS A 10 9.01 3.27 -21.37
N ALA A 11 9.57 4.38 -21.87
CA ALA A 11 10.15 5.42 -21.03
C ALA A 11 9.10 6.00 -20.06
N GLN A 12 7.91 6.31 -20.56
CA GLN A 12 6.79 6.79 -19.74
C GLN A 12 6.38 5.80 -18.65
N ILE A 13 6.37 4.50 -18.93
CA ILE A 13 6.05 3.46 -17.94
C ILE A 13 7.11 3.42 -16.84
N VAL A 14 8.39 3.54 -17.18
CA VAL A 14 9.49 3.58 -16.20
C VAL A 14 9.30 4.77 -15.26
N ASP A 15 9.11 5.97 -15.81
CA ASP A 15 8.91 7.19 -15.02
C ASP A 15 7.68 7.09 -14.11
N LEU A 16 6.56 6.60 -14.64
CA LEU A 16 5.32 6.41 -13.87
C LEU A 16 5.48 5.34 -12.78
N SER A 17 6.31 4.31 -13.01
CA SER A 17 6.60 3.28 -12.01
C SER A 17 7.41 3.86 -10.84
N ILE A 18 8.43 4.67 -11.14
CA ILE A 18 9.21 5.40 -10.13
C ILE A 18 8.29 6.34 -9.35
N ALA A 19 7.44 7.10 -10.04
CA ALA A 19 6.49 8.01 -9.41
C ALA A 19 5.49 7.28 -8.48
N HIS A 20 4.95 6.14 -8.92
CA HIS A 20 4.07 5.31 -8.11
C HIS A 20 4.79 4.76 -6.87
N HIS A 21 6.03 4.31 -7.02
CA HIS A 21 6.85 3.85 -5.89
C HIS A 21 7.11 4.97 -4.86
N ARG A 22 7.53 6.15 -5.32
CA ARG A 22 7.72 7.34 -4.47
C ARG A 22 6.43 7.73 -3.74
N ALA A 23 5.29 7.70 -4.42
CA ALA A 23 3.99 7.95 -3.79
C ALA A 23 3.65 6.87 -2.74
N GLY A 24 4.06 5.61 -2.95
CA GLY A 24 3.97 4.54 -1.96
C GLY A 24 4.77 4.85 -0.69
N LEU A 25 6.02 5.29 -0.83
CA LEU A 25 6.86 5.70 0.30
C LEU A 25 6.26 6.89 1.06
N ALA A 26 5.71 7.88 0.34
CA ALA A 26 5.03 9.00 0.96
C ALA A 26 3.83 8.56 1.81
N VAL A 27 3.03 7.60 1.33
CA VAL A 27 1.92 7.02 2.11
C VAL A 27 2.43 6.31 3.37
N ALA A 28 3.51 5.54 3.27
CA ALA A 28 4.11 4.86 4.41
C ALA A 28 4.58 5.86 5.48
N ARG A 29 5.26 6.93 5.06
CA ARG A 29 5.70 8.02 5.95
C ARG A 29 4.52 8.71 6.63
N ARG A 30 3.48 9.12 5.88
CA ARG A 30 2.30 9.78 6.47
C ARG A 30 1.52 8.87 7.42
N ARG A 31 1.52 7.56 7.17
CA ARG A 31 0.93 6.60 8.11
C ARG A 31 1.72 6.51 9.40
N HIS A 32 3.05 6.55 9.33
CA HIS A 32 3.91 6.59 10.51
C HIS A 32 3.65 7.84 11.34
N GLU A 33 3.66 9.02 10.71
CA GLU A 33 3.39 10.30 11.37
C GLU A 33 2.03 10.31 12.08
N LEU A 34 0.97 9.80 11.43
CA LEU A 34 -0.34 9.66 12.05
C LEU A 34 -0.32 8.73 13.29
N ASN A 35 0.39 7.61 13.22
CA ASN A 35 0.52 6.70 14.36
C ASN A 35 1.30 7.33 15.53
N GLU A 36 2.30 8.16 15.23
CA GLU A 36 3.03 8.93 16.25
C GLU A 36 2.12 9.94 16.93
N GLU A 37 1.25 10.62 16.19
CA GLU A 37 0.26 11.54 16.75
C GLU A 37 -0.75 10.82 17.65
N TYR A 38 -1.25 9.65 17.24
CA TYR A 38 -2.08 8.81 18.11
C TYR A 38 -1.35 8.46 19.41
N SER A 39 -0.10 7.99 19.30
CA SER A 39 0.71 7.63 20.47
C SER A 39 0.94 8.83 21.39
N ARG A 40 1.18 10.02 20.82
CA ARG A 40 1.36 11.26 21.59
C ARG A 40 0.08 11.66 22.32
N TYR A 41 -1.07 11.57 21.66
CA TYR A 41 -2.37 11.89 22.25
C TYR A 41 -2.70 10.95 23.42
N PHE A 42 -2.62 9.63 23.21
CA PHE A 42 -2.95 8.65 24.24
C PHE A 42 -1.98 8.67 25.43
N ARG A 43 -0.73 9.10 25.23
CA ARG A 43 0.22 9.31 26.35
C ARG A 43 -0.21 10.42 27.31
N VAL A 44 -0.91 11.45 26.81
CA VAL A 44 -1.34 12.62 27.60
C VAL A 44 -2.74 12.41 28.17
N HIS A 45 -3.67 11.89 27.37
CA HIS A 45 -5.09 11.80 27.73
C HIS A 45 -5.51 10.43 28.27
N GLY A 46 -4.64 9.43 28.17
CA GLY A 46 -4.96 8.03 28.45
C GLY A 46 -5.58 7.33 27.24
N ASP A 47 -5.36 6.03 27.15
CA ASP A 47 -6.00 5.18 26.14
C ASP A 47 -7.33 4.65 26.68
N PRO A 48 -8.47 4.91 26.00
CA PRO A 48 -9.76 4.36 26.41
C PRO A 48 -9.82 2.83 26.34
N GLU A 49 -9.05 2.17 25.44
CA GLU A 49 -9.04 0.70 25.31
C GLU A 49 -7.60 0.17 25.03
N PRO A 50 -6.80 -0.11 26.08
CA PRO A 50 -5.39 -0.53 25.93
C PRO A 50 -5.15 -1.81 25.11
N ASN A 51 -6.17 -2.68 24.99
CA ASN A 51 -6.09 -3.93 24.25
C ASN A 51 -6.60 -3.82 22.81
N TYR A 52 -7.17 -2.68 22.43
CA TYR A 52 -7.73 -2.48 21.09
C TYR A 52 -6.74 -1.76 20.19
N ARG A 53 -6.40 -2.37 19.05
CA ARG A 53 -5.51 -1.77 18.05
C ARG A 53 -6.32 -1.04 16.98
N GLY A 54 -6.69 0.21 17.25
CA GLY A 54 -7.35 1.06 16.25
C GLY A 54 -8.06 2.27 16.85
N ILE A 55 -8.77 2.99 15.99
CA ILE A 55 -9.69 4.06 16.38
C ILE A 55 -11.09 3.67 15.94
N ARG A 56 -12.03 3.70 16.90
CA ARG A 56 -13.46 3.55 16.65
C ARG A 56 -14.00 4.94 16.29
N TRP A 57 -14.59 5.08 15.11
CA TRP A 57 -15.08 6.37 14.61
C TRP A 57 -16.51 6.67 15.08
N ASP A 58 -17.18 5.66 15.60
CA ASP A 58 -18.55 5.64 16.12
C ASP A 58 -18.62 5.82 17.64
N ASP A 59 -17.50 5.67 18.34
CA ASP A 59 -17.42 5.83 19.79
C ASP A 59 -16.98 7.26 20.17
N PRO A 60 -17.82 8.03 20.88
CA PRO A 60 -17.51 9.40 21.30
C PRO A 60 -16.22 9.55 22.12
N ARG A 61 -15.75 8.49 22.78
CA ARG A 61 -14.48 8.52 23.54
C ARG A 61 -13.27 8.80 22.65
N TYR A 62 -13.38 8.49 21.35
CA TYR A 62 -12.32 8.75 20.37
C TYR A 62 -12.46 10.11 19.68
N ASP A 63 -13.52 10.90 19.94
CA ASP A 63 -13.73 12.18 19.28
C ASP A 63 -12.55 13.13 19.48
N GLY A 64 -11.97 13.15 20.67
CA GLY A 64 -10.82 13.99 20.98
C GLY A 64 -9.57 13.64 20.17
N VAL A 65 -9.24 12.35 20.02
CA VAL A 65 -8.09 11.92 19.20
C VAL A 65 -8.36 12.10 17.70
N ILE A 66 -9.61 11.91 17.27
CA ILE A 66 -10.03 12.12 15.88
C ILE A 66 -9.88 13.60 15.51
N GLN A 67 -10.35 14.51 16.35
CA GLN A 67 -10.20 15.95 16.14
C GLN A 67 -8.72 16.37 16.15
N TYR A 68 -7.94 15.85 17.11
CA TYR A 68 -6.51 16.15 17.22
C TYR A 68 -5.69 15.73 15.99
N THR A 69 -6.00 14.56 15.42
CA THR A 69 -5.23 13.96 14.31
C THR A 69 -5.82 14.21 12.92
N ASN A 70 -6.86 15.05 12.83
CA ASN A 70 -7.62 15.25 11.60
C ASN A 70 -6.71 15.73 10.44
N ASP A 71 -5.76 16.63 10.72
CA ASP A 71 -4.84 17.18 9.73
C ASP A 71 -3.86 16.11 9.20
N ALA A 72 -3.28 15.30 10.07
CA ALA A 72 -2.42 14.19 9.67
C ALA A 72 -3.20 13.13 8.87
N TYR A 73 -4.44 12.85 9.28
CA TYR A 73 -5.32 11.96 8.54
C TYR A 73 -5.64 12.52 7.14
N ALA A 74 -5.93 13.82 7.02
CA ALA A 74 -6.15 14.50 5.75
C ALA A 74 -4.90 14.43 4.85
N ALA A 75 -3.71 14.64 5.41
CA ALA A 75 -2.44 14.49 4.70
C ALA A 75 -2.22 13.06 4.19
N LEU A 76 -2.52 12.05 5.00
CA LEU A 76 -2.49 10.64 4.60
C LEU A 76 -3.49 10.35 3.47
N LYS A 77 -4.72 10.87 3.56
CA LYS A 77 -5.74 10.72 2.52
C LYS A 77 -5.27 11.31 1.18
N LYS A 78 -4.69 12.51 1.20
CA LYS A 78 -4.10 13.16 0.03
C LYS A 78 -2.96 12.32 -0.56
N ALA A 79 -2.06 11.78 0.26
CA ALA A 79 -0.99 10.91 -0.20
C ALA A 79 -1.52 9.62 -0.88
N LYS A 80 -2.55 8.99 -0.30
CA LYS A 80 -3.21 7.82 -0.90
C LYS A 80 -3.82 8.15 -2.26
N GLN A 81 -4.49 9.30 -2.39
CA GLN A 81 -5.07 9.75 -3.65
C GLN A 81 -3.99 9.94 -4.72
N THR A 82 -2.87 10.56 -4.38
CA THR A 82 -1.72 10.72 -5.30
C THR A 82 -1.19 9.37 -5.76
N ARG A 83 -1.03 8.40 -4.85
CA ARG A 83 -0.61 7.03 -5.20
C ARG A 83 -1.60 6.37 -6.16
N TYR A 84 -2.90 6.45 -5.90
CA TYR A 84 -3.92 5.87 -6.79
C TYR A 84 -3.93 6.53 -8.16
N SER A 85 -3.77 7.85 -8.22
CA SER A 85 -3.66 8.59 -9.48
C SER A 85 -2.44 8.15 -10.29
N ALA A 86 -1.27 8.01 -9.63
CA ALA A 86 -0.05 7.50 -10.27
C ALA A 86 -0.24 6.06 -10.80
N LYS A 87 -0.85 5.18 -10.01
CA LYS A 87 -1.19 3.81 -10.45
C LYS A 87 -2.10 3.81 -11.68
N ARG A 88 -3.16 4.61 -11.67
CA ARG A 88 -4.10 4.69 -12.80
C ARG A 88 -3.42 5.18 -14.07
N ARG A 89 -2.51 6.16 -13.97
CA ARG A 89 -1.72 6.66 -15.11
C ARG A 89 -0.78 5.57 -15.63
N LEU A 90 -0.11 4.84 -14.73
CA LEU A 90 0.74 3.69 -15.08
C LEU A 90 -0.06 2.61 -15.84
N ASP A 91 -1.19 2.18 -15.29
CA ASP A 91 -2.07 1.18 -15.91
C ASP A 91 -2.53 1.63 -17.31
N THR A 92 -2.80 2.94 -17.47
CA THR A 92 -3.20 3.52 -18.77
C THR A 92 -2.04 3.46 -19.77
N ALA A 93 -0.81 3.79 -19.37
CA ALA A 93 0.36 3.71 -20.24
C ALA A 93 0.66 2.26 -20.65
N VAL A 94 0.56 1.32 -19.70
CA VAL A 94 0.72 -0.12 -19.97
C VAL A 94 -0.33 -0.60 -20.98
N ARG A 95 -1.61 -0.27 -20.79
CA ARG A 95 -2.68 -0.62 -21.73
C ARG A 95 -2.42 -0.07 -23.13
N ARG A 96 -1.93 1.17 -23.25
CA ARG A 96 -1.56 1.75 -24.56
C ARG A 96 -0.42 0.99 -25.23
N LEU A 97 0.61 0.62 -24.48
CA LEU A 97 1.72 -0.18 -25.00
C LEU A 97 1.22 -1.53 -25.51
N MET A 98 0.34 -2.18 -24.75
CA MET A 98 -0.25 -3.47 -25.11
C MET A 98 -1.06 -3.42 -26.41
N ILE A 99 -1.93 -2.41 -26.56
CA ILE A 99 -2.68 -2.19 -27.79
C ILE A 99 -1.73 -2.01 -28.98
N LEU A 100 -0.65 -1.24 -28.79
CA LEU A 100 0.33 -0.98 -29.84
C LEU A 100 1.13 -2.24 -30.24
N THR A 101 1.41 -3.13 -29.29
CA THR A 101 2.17 -4.37 -29.54
C THR A 101 1.30 -5.58 -29.86
N GLY A 102 -0.03 -5.45 -29.84
CA GLY A 102 -0.96 -6.57 -30.06
C GLY A 102 -0.95 -7.63 -28.95
N VAL A 103 -0.43 -7.30 -27.76
CA VAL A 103 -0.38 -8.24 -26.61
C VAL A 103 -1.63 -8.04 -25.77
N SER A 104 -2.38 -9.11 -25.48
CA SER A 104 -3.59 -9.05 -24.64
C SER A 104 -3.35 -9.66 -23.25
N PHE A 105 -4.12 -9.20 -22.26
CA PHE A 105 -4.26 -9.86 -20.94
C PHE A 105 -5.28 -11.01 -21.02
N ALA A 106 -5.25 -11.85 -22.06
CA ALA A 106 -5.98 -13.09 -21.97
C ALA A 106 -5.45 -13.82 -20.73
N VAL A 107 -6.31 -14.04 -19.74
CA VAL A 107 -5.99 -14.92 -18.61
C VAL A 107 -5.52 -16.22 -19.26
N PRO A 108 -4.28 -16.69 -19.00
CA PRO A 108 -3.84 -17.93 -19.59
C PRO A 108 -4.87 -19.00 -19.24
N ALA A 109 -5.42 -19.67 -20.26
CA ALA A 109 -6.41 -20.74 -20.08
C ALA A 109 -5.85 -21.92 -19.25
N ALA A 110 -4.53 -21.93 -19.03
CA ALA A 110 -3.88 -22.87 -18.14
C ALA A 110 -4.32 -22.59 -16.69
N PRO A 111 -4.89 -23.60 -15.99
CA PRO A 111 -5.23 -23.45 -14.58
C PRO A 111 -3.97 -23.08 -13.80
N ALA A 112 -4.10 -22.14 -12.87
CA ALA A 112 -3.02 -21.75 -11.98
C ALA A 112 -2.42 -23.02 -11.34
N VAL A 113 -1.19 -23.36 -11.74
CA VAL A 113 -0.46 -24.50 -11.19
C VAL A 113 -0.49 -24.32 -9.67
N LYS A 114 -1.18 -25.23 -8.98
CA LYS A 114 -1.28 -25.22 -7.52
C LYS A 114 0.16 -25.12 -6.99
N ARG A 115 0.47 -24.02 -6.28
CA ARG A 115 1.75 -23.93 -5.58
C ARG A 115 1.87 -25.17 -4.71
N PRO A 116 2.95 -25.95 -4.80
CA PRO A 116 3.16 -27.05 -3.87
C PRO A 116 3.09 -26.48 -2.45
N ALA A 117 2.40 -27.18 -1.56
CA ALA A 117 2.31 -26.80 -0.17
C ALA A 117 3.73 -26.57 0.37
N LEU A 118 3.95 -25.42 1.01
CA LEU A 118 5.24 -25.11 1.62
C LEU A 118 5.56 -26.23 2.60
N ALA A 119 6.60 -27.01 2.30
CA ALA A 119 7.12 -27.99 3.23
C ALA A 119 7.46 -27.27 4.53
N LEU A 120 6.96 -27.79 5.65
CA LEU A 120 7.16 -27.22 6.98
C LEU A 120 8.66 -27.27 7.29
N VAL A 121 9.37 -26.16 7.07
CA VAL A 121 10.80 -26.06 7.39
C VAL A 121 10.91 -26.09 8.91
N ARG A 122 11.30 -27.25 9.46
CA ARG A 122 11.69 -27.38 10.86
C ARG A 122 12.92 -26.51 11.09
N ARG A 123 12.75 -25.42 11.83
CA ARG A 123 13.87 -24.62 12.31
C ARG A 123 14.48 -25.36 13.50
N SER A 124 15.65 -25.97 13.31
CA SER A 124 16.49 -26.43 14.41
C SER A 124 17.34 -25.27 14.90
N THR A 125 17.20 -24.88 16.16
CA THR A 125 18.22 -24.08 16.84
C THR A 125 19.38 -25.00 17.25
N ALA A 126 20.58 -24.44 17.46
CA ALA A 126 21.80 -25.18 17.79
C ALA A 126 21.72 -26.00 19.11
N CYS A 127 20.64 -25.86 19.88
CA CYS A 127 20.40 -26.58 21.15
C CYS A 127 19.33 -27.67 21.07
N GLY A 128 18.82 -28.03 19.88
CA GLY A 128 18.06 -29.27 19.70
C GLY A 128 16.59 -29.28 20.17
N GLU A 129 15.99 -28.14 20.52
CA GLU A 129 14.56 -28.11 20.85
C GLU A 129 13.70 -27.77 19.62
N THR A 130 12.74 -28.64 19.30
CA THR A 130 11.71 -28.40 18.28
C THR A 130 10.47 -27.81 18.93
N LEU A 131 10.05 -26.61 18.52
CA LEU A 131 8.72 -26.06 18.85
C LEU A 131 7.65 -26.90 18.13
N GLN A 132 6.71 -27.47 18.89
CA GLN A 132 5.47 -28.06 18.39
C GLN A 132 4.50 -26.99 17.90
#